data_AF-A0A949Q766-F1
#
_entry.id   AF-A0A949Q766-F1
#
_cell.length_a   1.000
_cell.length_b   1.000
_cell.length_c   1.000
_cell.angle_alpha   90.00
_cell.angle_beta   90.00
_cell.angle_gamma   90.00
#
_symmetry.space_group_name_H-M   'P 1'
#
loop_
_entity.id
_entity.type
_entity.pdbx_description
1 polymer ?
#
loop_
_entity_poly.entity_id
_entity_poly.type
_entity_poly.pdbx_seq_one_letter_code
_entity_poly.pdbx_strand_id
1 'polypeptide(L)'
;MKYSSRVVIGKFIICGSILFFSCIGMILVGITTKLAFIALSYFQGGDFEILWSDIVYAAQLGGLGGFILGFGWVLLYLFKVKGF
;
A
#
# COMPACT_ATOMS: atom_id res chain seq x y z
N MET A 1 -2.84 -18.61 33.38
CA MET A 1 -2.34 -18.40 31.99
C MET A 1 -3.43 -17.82 31.06
N LYS A 2 -3.94 -16.60 31.29
CA LYS A 2 -4.95 -15.95 30.43
C LYS A 2 -4.52 -14.58 29.86
N TYR A 3 -3.31 -14.12 30.17
CA TYR A 3 -2.83 -12.79 29.77
C TYR A 3 -2.06 -12.78 28.44
N SER A 4 -1.53 -13.92 27.98
CA SER A 4 -0.72 -13.98 26.74
C SER A 4 -1.55 -13.80 25.46
N SER A 5 -2.73 -14.41 25.39
CA SER A 5 -3.57 -14.39 24.18
C SER A 5 -4.13 -13.01 23.82
N ARG A 6 -4.46 -12.17 24.82
CA ARG A 6 -4.93 -10.79 24.56
C ARG A 6 -3.85 -9.91 23.94
N VAL A 7 -2.58 -10.11 24.32
CA VAL A 7 -1.45 -9.36 23.77
C VAL A 7 -1.15 -9.79 22.33
N VAL A 8 -1.31 -11.07 22.01
CA VAL A 8 -1.15 -11.59 20.63
C VAL A 8 -2.22 -11.03 19.70
N ILE A 9 -3.49 -10.99 20.15
CA ILE A 9 -4.60 -10.42 19.37
C ILE A 9 -4.38 -8.94 19.08
N GLY A 10 -3.94 -8.15 20.07
CA GLY A 10 -3.63 -6.73 19.88
C GLY A 10 -2.53 -6.49 18.83
N LYS A 11 -1.46 -7.29 18.86
CA LYS A 11 -0.36 -7.19 17.87
C LYS A 11 -0.82 -7.56 16.45
N PHE A 12 -1.74 -8.52 16.32
CA PHE A 12 -2.33 -8.88 15.04
C PHE A 12 -3.17 -7.76 14.44
N ILE A 13 -3.98 -7.08 15.26
CA ILE A 13 -4.79 -5.95 14.81
C ILE A 13 -3.88 -4.84 14.29
N ILE A 14 -2.85 -4.47 15.05
CA ILE A 14 -1.90 -3.41 14.66
C ILE A 14 -1.17 -3.76 13.35
N CYS A 15 -0.68 -5.01 13.21
CA CYS A 15 -0.04 -5.45 11.96
C CYS A 15 -1.01 -5.42 10.78
N GLY A 16 -2.25 -5.85 10.99
CA GLY A 16 -3.32 -5.76 9.99
C GLY A 16 -3.58 -4.31 9.57
N SER A 17 -3.69 -3.38 10.54
CA SER A 17 -3.89 -1.96 10.26
C SER A 17 -2.77 -1.37 9.41
N ILE A 18 -1.52 -1.71 9.73
CA ILE A 18 -0.33 -1.22 9.00
C ILE A 18 -0.32 -1.74 7.55
N LEU A 19 -0.64 -3.03 7.36
CA LEU A 19 -0.77 -3.63 6.03
C LEU A 19 -1.86 -2.96 5.20
N PHE A 20 -3.05 -2.78 5.79
CA PHE A 20 -4.17 -2.13 5.12
C PHE A 20 -3.85 -0.69 4.75
N PHE A 21 -3.28 0.08 5.67
CA PHE A 21 -2.92 1.47 5.43
C PHE A 21 -1.84 1.61 4.35
N SER A 22 -0.85 0.70 4.32
CA SER A 22 0.20 0.66 3.29
C SER A 22 -0.35 0.32 1.91
N CYS A 23 -1.27 -0.66 1.81
CA CYS A 23 -1.97 -0.98 0.56
C CYS A 23 -2.76 0.21 0.04
N ILE A 24 -3.61 0.81 0.88
CA ILE A 24 -4.47 1.93 0.48
C ILE A 24 -3.61 3.13 0.05
N GLY A 25 -2.55 3.44 0.80
CA GLY A 25 -1.63 4.53 0.49
C GLY A 25 -0.95 4.35 -0.87
N MET A 26 -0.44 3.15 -1.16
CA MET A 26 0.24 2.87 -2.44
C MET A 26 -0.71 2.80 -3.63
N ILE A 27 -1.95 2.34 -3.46
CA ILE A 27 -2.99 2.43 -4.49
C ILE A 27 -3.28 3.90 -4.82
N LEU A 28 -3.42 4.75 -3.79
CA LEU A 28 -3.60 6.19 -3.96
C LEU A 28 -2.43 6.81 -4.73
N VAL A 29 -1.18 6.50 -4.36
CA VAL A 29 0.01 7.00 -5.06
C VAL A 29 0.04 6.52 -6.52
N GLY A 30 -0.29 5.26 -6.79
CA GLY A 30 -0.35 4.71 -8.14
C GLY A 30 -1.38 5.41 -9.03
N ILE A 31 -2.56 5.70 -8.51
CA ILE A 31 -3.60 6.46 -9.23
C ILE A 31 -3.16 7.91 -9.44
N THR A 32 -2.61 8.55 -8.41
CA THR A 32 -2.18 9.97 -8.47
C THR A 32 -1.05 10.18 -9.46
N THR A 33 -0.07 9.27 -9.49
CA THR A 33 1.04 9.33 -10.46
C THR A 33 0.57 9.14 -11.89
N LYS A 34 -0.36 8.20 -12.15
CA LYS A 34 -0.98 8.09 -13.47
C LYS A 34 -1.74 9.35 -13.86
N LEU A 35 -2.48 9.95 -12.92
CA LEU A 35 -3.19 11.22 -13.16
C LEU A 35 -2.21 12.35 -13.50
N ALA A 36 -1.08 12.43 -12.79
CA ALA A 36 -0.02 13.40 -13.05
C ALA A 36 0.63 13.18 -14.44
N PHE A 37 0.86 11.93 -14.85
CA PHE A 37 1.35 11.62 -16.20
C PHE A 37 0.36 12.03 -17.29
N ILE A 38 -0.93 11.78 -17.10
CA ILE A 38 -1.97 12.23 -18.03
C ILE A 38 -1.98 13.77 -18.12
N ALA A 39 -1.88 14.47 -17.00
CA ALA A 39 -1.81 15.93 -16.97
C ALA A 39 -0.55 16.47 -17.68
N LEU A 40 0.59 15.79 -17.53
CA LEU A 40 1.83 16.14 -18.24
C LEU A 40 1.71 15.88 -19.76
N SER A 41 1.18 14.72 -20.15
CA SER A 41 0.95 14.39 -21.57
C SER A 41 -0.02 15.38 -22.23
N TYR A 42 -1.05 15.82 -21.50
CA TYR A 42 -1.97 16.85 -21.98
C TYR A 42 -1.25 18.18 -22.25
N PHE A 43 -0.35 18.60 -21.36
CA PHE A 43 0.45 19.82 -21.55
C PHE A 43 1.43 19.74 -22.72
N GLN A 44 1.89 18.53 -23.07
CA GLN A 44 2.96 18.33 -24.05
C GLN A 44 2.45 17.97 -25.45
N GLY A 45 1.33 17.25 -25.55
CA GLY A 45 0.81 16.72 -26.83
C GLY A 45 -0.66 17.00 -27.10
N GLY A 46 -1.43 17.52 -26.14
CA GLY A 46 -2.87 17.81 -26.30
C GLY A 46 -3.79 16.59 -26.31
N ASP A 47 -3.23 15.37 -26.29
CA ASP A 47 -4.01 14.12 -26.25
C ASP A 47 -4.41 13.74 -24.82
N PHE A 48 -5.68 13.39 -24.64
CA PHE A 48 -6.27 13.01 -23.36
C PHE A 48 -6.91 11.62 -23.48
N GLU A 49 -6.07 10.59 -23.59
CA GLU A 49 -6.53 9.20 -23.58
C GLU A 49 -6.49 8.64 -22.16
N ILE A 50 -7.66 8.57 -21.52
CA ILE A 50 -7.84 7.86 -20.26
C ILE A 50 -8.41 6.48 -20.57
N LEU A 51 -7.55 5.45 -20.58
CA LEU A 51 -8.01 4.07 -20.54
C LEU A 51 -8.29 3.65 -19.10
N TRP A 52 -9.53 3.20 -18.84
CA TRP A 52 -9.90 2.59 -17.55
C TRP A 52 -9.04 1.36 -17.21
N SER A 53 -8.52 0.66 -18.22
CA SER A 53 -7.59 -0.46 -18.04
C SER A 53 -6.29 -0.05 -17.35
N ASP A 54 -5.74 1.12 -17.70
CA ASP A 54 -4.51 1.64 -17.09
C ASP A 54 -4.69 2.03 -15.63
N ILE A 55 -5.87 2.55 -15.27
CA ILE A 55 -6.21 2.89 -13.88
C ILE A 55 -6.31 1.62 -13.03
N VAL A 56 -6.98 0.58 -13.56
CA VAL A 56 -7.08 -0.71 -12.88
C VAL A 56 -5.70 -1.35 -12.74
N TYR A 57 -4.86 -1.28 -13.77
CA TYR A 57 -3.50 -1.80 -13.73
C TYR A 57 -2.63 -1.06 -12.71
N ALA A 58 -2.70 0.28 -12.68
CA ALA A 58 -1.98 1.09 -11.70
C ALA A 58 -2.46 0.85 -10.26
N ALA A 59 -3.75 0.61 -10.07
CA ALA A 59 -4.30 0.22 -8.78
C ALA A 59 -3.81 -1.17 -8.35
N GLN A 60 -3.74 -2.15 -9.26
CA GLN A 60 -3.16 -3.47 -8.97
C GLN A 60 -1.68 -3.39 -8.61
N LEU A 61 -0.90 -2.60 -9.36
CA LEU A 61 0.52 -2.37 -9.11
C LEU A 61 0.75 -1.68 -7.76
N GLY A 62 -0.05 -0.65 -7.46
CA GLY A 62 -0.05 0.03 -6.17
C GLY A 62 -0.44 -0.91 -5.02
N GLY A 63 -1.44 -1.77 -5.23
CA GLY A 63 -1.86 -2.78 -4.26
C GLY A 63 -0.76 -3.81 -3.96
N LEU A 64 -0.13 -4.38 -5.00
CA LEU A 64 1.00 -5.31 -4.87
C LEU A 64 2.19 -4.64 -4.15
N GLY A 65 2.53 -3.41 -4.53
CA GLY A 65 3.60 -2.63 -3.90
C GLY A 65 3.32 -2.32 -2.43
N GLY A 66 2.09 -1.92 -2.10
CA GLY A 66 1.67 -1.66 -0.73
C GLY A 66 1.61 -2.92 0.13
N PHE A 67 1.30 -4.08 -0.47
CA PHE A 67 1.34 -5.36 0.23
C PHE A 67 2.77 -5.75 0.59
N ILE A 68 3.72 -5.61 -0.34
CA ILE A 68 5.15 -5.88 -0.10
C ILE A 68 5.71 -4.96 0.99
N LEU A 69 5.43 -3.66 0.89
CA LEU A 69 5.89 -2.67 1.88
C LEU A 69 5.29 -2.90 3.26
N GLY A 70 3.97 -3.13 3.33
CA GLY A 70 3.29 -3.43 4.59
C GLY A 70 3.78 -4.75 5.20
N PHE A 71 4.07 -5.76 4.39
CA PHE A 71 4.62 -7.04 4.86
C PHE A 71 6.03 -6.86 5.42
N GLY A 72 6.86 -6.06 4.76
CA GLY A 72 8.17 -5.66 5.28
C GLY A 72 8.07 -4.94 6.63
N TRP A 73 7.09 -4.04 6.80
CA TRP A 73 6.88 -3.34 8.06
C TRP A 73 6.41 -4.27 9.19
N VAL A 74 5.54 -5.22 8.88
CA VAL A 74 5.09 -6.25 9.83
C VAL A 74 6.24 -7.16 10.25
N LEU A 75 7.10 -7.57 9.30
CA LEU A 75 8.30 -8.33 9.60
C LEU A 75 9.24 -7.55 10.52
N LEU A 76 9.53 -6.29 10.19
CA LEU A 76 10.35 -5.43 11.04
C LEU A 76 9.75 -5.26 12.44
N TYR A 77 8.43 -5.10 12.55
CA TYR A 77 7.76 -5.00 13.84
C TYR A 77 7.90 -6.30 14.65
N LEU A 78 7.74 -7.47 14.02
CA LEU A 78 7.91 -8.76 14.69
C LEU A 78 9.37 -9.03 15.10
N PHE A 79 10.34 -8.69 14.25
CA PHE A 79 11.76 -8.85 14.55
C PHE A 79 12.23 -7.85 15.61
N LYS A 80 11.79 -6.60 15.56
CA LYS A 80 12.12 -5.56 16.56
C LYS A 80 11.62 -5.93 17.96
N VAL A 81 10.47 -6.60 18.08
CA VAL A 81 9.95 -7.03 19.38
C VAL A 81 10.71 -8.25 19.95
N LYS A 82 11.48 -8.98 19.13
CA LYS A 82 12.29 -10.11 19.60
C LYS A 82 13.67 -9.73 20.12
N GLY A 83 14.10 -8.48 19.97
CA GLY A 83 15.39 -8.01 20.50
C GLY A 83 16.57 -8.66 19.78
N PHE A 84 17.10 -7.93 18.81
CA PHE A 84 18.53 -7.91 18.58
C PHE A 84 19.02 -6.56 19.11
#